data_AF-A0A3Q0KRJ2-F1
#
_entry.id   AF-A0A3Q0KRJ2-F1
#
_cell.length_a   1.000
_cell.length_b   1.000
_cell.length_c   1.000
_cell.angle_alpha   90.00
_cell.angle_beta   90.00
_cell.angle_gamma   90.00
#
_symmetry.space_group_name_H-M   'P 1'
#
loop_
_entity.id
_entity.type
_entity.pdbx_description
1 polymer ?
#
loop_
_entity_poly.entity_id
_entity_poly.type
_entity_poly.pdbx_seq_one_letter_code
_entity_poly.pdbx_strand_id
1 'polypeptide(L)'
;MVSKEMATQCAMYRIKKLEHSTSDTGTSCYKATDGSLCFCTVIDFNHVHESGRDLECCPLHSLFNIHCEPIVLKSNSRFRIILGNSPDTTQFKNQSTSKQPSLRSVVEKILFNCTAGDVFNVEIESVERDEKHKDPTEYKLSLRVDYVLVPPICGDPTMNAPVEILESDVRENTTADWNPDLAIQWLYRAWYLKERGSWLVNHHLKCLTLHSDSSNGRNNREELFKYIWSSAFACYSRALQLVSLAYWAEKTCVNDVLPLEINENGSDHKTSTNNIHWIQVVSGEKPITSNGGEKLNSSDYIDWDRFGDIDHKTMFPLQCKPLRLMFILLSNVALCQLKVGSNEYCARNCSHALYLLSCQLDSSIYSSTNDYYHQDIINTALFSQEKLQFYWDNFEISYQDIHKVLFRRAQSYFNQGKMDEAKYDLELCIELMKSQLLALQSKDDNDQDREEMDRESNDNGKQIKAALQASENLLIKVNDRMKREQAELLSRIRKRTHVNE
;
A
#
# COMPACT_ATOMS: atom_id res chain seq x y z
N MET A 1 -37.27 -24.99 -6.93
CA MET A 1 -36.63 -24.50 -5.70
C MET A 1 -35.88 -23.24 -6.06
N VAL A 2 -36.42 -22.08 -5.68
CA VAL A 2 -35.77 -20.78 -5.92
C VAL A 2 -34.51 -20.75 -5.06
N SER A 3 -33.33 -20.74 -5.68
CA SER A 3 -32.08 -20.48 -4.97
C SER A 3 -32.22 -19.11 -4.31
N LYS A 4 -32.22 -19.07 -2.97
CA LYS A 4 -32.13 -17.81 -2.24
C LYS A 4 -30.88 -17.09 -2.72
N GLU A 5 -31.06 -15.97 -3.40
CA GLU A 5 -30.01 -15.02 -3.70
C GLU A 5 -29.31 -14.67 -2.39
N MET A 6 -28.04 -15.09 -2.24
CA MET A 6 -27.18 -14.61 -1.16
C MET A 6 -26.85 -13.15 -1.49
N ALA A 7 -27.64 -12.23 -0.96
CA ALA A 7 -27.21 -10.85 -0.80
C ALA A 7 -25.86 -10.89 -0.07
N THR A 8 -24.87 -10.18 -0.61
CA THR A 8 -23.50 -10.08 -0.09
C THR A 8 -23.51 -9.36 1.27
N GLN A 9 -23.80 -10.12 2.32
CA GLN A 9 -23.89 -9.65 3.70
C GLN A 9 -22.49 -9.47 4.26
N CYS A 10 -22.02 -8.22 4.29
CA CYS A 10 -20.81 -7.87 5.03
C CYS A 10 -21.18 -7.78 6.53
N ALA A 11 -20.73 -8.76 7.31
CA ALA A 11 -20.94 -8.82 8.75
C ALA A 11 -20.15 -7.70 9.46
N MET A 12 -20.81 -6.99 10.39
CA MET A 12 -20.18 -5.95 11.20
C MET A 12 -19.82 -6.51 12.56
N TYR A 13 -18.58 -6.34 13.02
CA TYR A 13 -18.16 -6.82 14.34
C TYR A 13 -18.03 -5.68 15.35
N ARG A 14 -18.54 -5.88 16.56
CA ARG A 14 -18.40 -4.95 17.68
C ARG A 14 -17.99 -5.70 18.93
N ILE A 15 -17.12 -5.09 19.73
CA ILE A 15 -16.78 -5.62 21.05
C ILE A 15 -17.93 -5.25 22.00
N LYS A 16 -18.63 -6.26 22.52
CA LYS A 16 -19.65 -6.11 23.56
C LYS A 16 -19.01 -6.10 24.94
N LYS A 17 -18.02 -6.96 25.15
CA LYS A 17 -17.27 -7.08 26.41
C LYS A 17 -15.82 -7.46 26.13
N LEU A 18 -14.91 -6.90 26.91
CA LEU A 18 -13.48 -7.25 26.88
C LEU A 18 -12.99 -7.38 28.33
N GLU A 19 -12.50 -8.55 28.67
CA GLU A 19 -11.78 -8.82 29.91
C GLU A 19 -10.32 -9.14 29.58
N HIS A 20 -9.39 -8.53 30.31
CA HIS A 20 -7.95 -8.72 30.12
C HIS A 20 -7.35 -9.25 31.42
N SER A 21 -6.64 -10.37 31.31
CA SER A 21 -5.84 -10.95 32.37
C SER A 21 -4.37 -10.80 31.99
N THR A 22 -3.63 -10.00 32.77
CA THR A 22 -2.19 -9.76 32.55
C THR A 22 -1.36 -10.97 32.99
N SER A 23 -0.28 -11.23 32.26
CA SER A 23 0.74 -12.18 32.72
C SER A 23 1.46 -11.67 33.98
N ASP A 24 1.51 -12.50 35.04
CA ASP A 24 2.30 -12.25 36.26
C ASP A 24 3.82 -12.32 36.02
N THR A 25 4.27 -12.62 34.80
CA THR A 25 5.69 -12.58 34.43
C THR A 25 6.16 -11.13 34.25
N GLY A 26 6.20 -10.40 35.36
CA GLY A 26 6.90 -9.12 35.45
C GLY A 26 8.38 -9.34 35.23
N THR A 27 8.97 -8.67 34.23
CA THR A 27 10.20 -7.86 34.32
C THR A 27 10.93 -7.58 32.99
N SER A 28 10.51 -8.10 31.83
CA SER A 28 11.22 -7.74 30.56
C SER A 28 10.44 -7.85 29.24
N CYS A 29 9.11 -7.95 29.27
CA CYS A 29 8.33 -8.11 28.03
C CYS A 29 8.00 -6.75 27.40
N TYR A 30 8.48 -6.53 26.17
CA TYR A 30 8.06 -5.40 25.34
C TYR A 30 6.57 -5.46 25.04
N LYS A 31 5.91 -4.31 25.13
CA LYS A 31 4.50 -4.16 24.73
C LYS A 31 4.39 -4.09 23.21
N ALA A 32 3.36 -4.74 22.67
CA ALA A 32 3.07 -4.71 21.25
C ALA A 32 2.65 -3.29 20.81
N THR A 33 3.32 -2.77 19.78
CA THR A 33 3.08 -1.46 19.17
C THR A 33 2.87 -1.60 17.65
N ASP A 34 2.61 -0.49 16.94
CA ASP A 34 2.54 -0.49 15.47
C ASP A 34 3.78 -1.16 14.84
N GLY A 35 3.57 -2.13 13.96
CA GLY A 35 4.63 -2.91 13.32
C GLY A 35 5.14 -4.10 14.13
N SER A 36 4.61 -4.34 15.33
CA SER A 36 4.87 -5.58 16.06
C SER A 36 4.16 -6.77 15.40
N LEU A 37 4.82 -7.92 15.38
CA LEU A 37 4.24 -9.20 14.96
C LEU A 37 3.81 -9.97 16.21
N CYS A 38 2.50 -10.13 16.38
CA CYS A 38 1.90 -10.84 17.50
C CYS A 38 1.53 -12.26 17.09
N PHE A 39 1.94 -13.23 17.91
CA PHE A 39 1.60 -14.65 17.78
C PHE A 39 0.55 -14.98 18.83
N CYS A 40 -0.58 -15.54 18.40
CA CYS A 40 -1.73 -15.76 19.25
C CYS A 40 -2.30 -17.17 19.07
N THR A 41 -2.80 -17.73 20.18
CA THR A 41 -3.60 -18.95 20.20
C THR A 41 -5.03 -18.60 20.60
N VAL A 42 -6.01 -19.05 19.83
CA VAL A 42 -7.42 -19.06 20.26
C VAL A 42 -7.59 -20.19 21.26
N ILE A 43 -7.78 -19.87 22.54
CA ILE A 43 -7.98 -20.88 23.60
C ILE A 43 -9.36 -21.51 23.44
N ASP A 44 -10.38 -20.67 23.34
CA ASP A 44 -11.76 -21.09 23.24
C ASP A 44 -12.53 -20.16 22.31
N PHE A 45 -13.45 -20.74 21.56
CA PHE A 45 -14.32 -20.06 20.62
C PHE A 45 -15.69 -20.72 20.64
N ASN A 46 -16.69 -19.98 21.11
CA ASN A 46 -18.06 -20.46 21.21
C ASN A 46 -19.03 -19.53 20.49
N HIS A 47 -19.93 -20.11 19.70
CA HIS A 47 -21.10 -19.42 19.16
C HIS A 47 -22.22 -19.48 20.20
N VAL A 48 -22.84 -18.35 20.51
CA VAL A 48 -23.99 -18.35 21.43
C VAL A 48 -25.25 -18.97 20.77
N HIS A 49 -25.27 -19.10 19.44
CA HIS A 49 -26.40 -19.65 18.68
C HIS A 49 -25.98 -20.70 17.63
N GLU A 50 -26.77 -21.78 17.49
CA GLU A 50 -26.56 -22.93 16.58
C GLU A 50 -26.52 -22.60 15.08
N SER A 51 -26.94 -21.39 14.69
CA SER A 51 -26.92 -20.90 13.30
C SER A 51 -25.64 -20.12 12.93
N GLY A 52 -24.66 -20.07 13.84
CA GLY A 52 -23.48 -19.22 13.71
C GLY A 52 -22.65 -19.52 12.46
N ARG A 53 -22.52 -18.53 11.57
CA ARG A 53 -21.49 -18.56 10.51
C ARG A 53 -20.11 -18.46 11.16
N ASP A 54 -19.17 -19.22 10.59
CA ASP A 54 -17.75 -19.14 10.90
C ASP A 54 -17.25 -17.69 10.80
N LEU A 55 -16.37 -17.28 11.73
CA LEU A 55 -15.75 -15.95 11.69
C LEU A 55 -14.72 -15.91 10.56
N GLU A 56 -15.10 -15.29 9.44
CA GLU A 56 -14.24 -15.13 8.27
C GLU A 56 -13.28 -13.95 8.45
N CYS A 57 -11.97 -14.22 8.38
CA CYS A 57 -10.95 -13.16 8.55
C CYS A 57 -10.78 -12.26 7.31
N CYS A 58 -11.19 -12.71 6.12
CA CYS A 58 -11.06 -11.92 4.89
C CYS A 58 -12.33 -11.08 4.68
N PRO A 59 -12.28 -9.74 4.76
CA PRO A 59 -13.46 -8.89 4.60
C PRO A 59 -14.05 -8.91 3.19
N LEU A 60 -13.31 -9.51 2.24
CA LEU A 60 -13.67 -9.61 0.83
C LEU A 60 -14.25 -10.97 0.45
N HIS A 61 -14.02 -12.01 1.24
CA HIS A 61 -14.52 -13.33 0.93
C HIS A 61 -16.05 -13.33 0.87
N SER A 62 -16.68 -12.78 1.91
CA SER A 62 -18.14 -12.61 2.01
C SER A 62 -18.75 -11.72 0.93
N LEU A 63 -17.97 -10.81 0.32
CA LEU A 63 -18.46 -9.88 -0.71
C LEU A 63 -18.49 -10.49 -2.11
N PHE A 64 -17.83 -11.63 -2.33
CA PHE A 64 -17.54 -12.05 -3.69
C PHE A 64 -17.82 -13.50 -4.02
N ASN A 65 -18.04 -14.40 -3.06
CA ASN A 65 -18.15 -15.84 -3.34
C ASN A 65 -16.95 -16.36 -4.17
N ILE A 66 -15.81 -15.66 -4.08
CA ILE A 66 -14.57 -15.96 -4.80
C ILE A 66 -13.75 -16.92 -3.95
N HIS A 67 -13.07 -17.85 -4.62
CA HIS A 67 -12.18 -18.90 -4.10
C HIS A 67 -10.97 -18.43 -3.26
N CYS A 68 -11.11 -17.44 -2.38
CA CYS A 68 -10.19 -17.36 -1.24
C CYS A 68 -10.64 -18.41 -0.23
N GLU A 69 -9.76 -19.27 0.27
CA GLU A 69 -10.16 -20.10 1.41
C GLU A 69 -10.48 -19.20 2.61
N PRO A 70 -11.68 -19.28 3.20
CA PRO A 70 -11.99 -18.52 4.40
C PRO A 70 -11.07 -18.98 5.52
N ILE A 71 -10.25 -18.08 6.05
CA ILE A 71 -9.54 -18.33 7.30
C ILE A 71 -10.60 -18.26 8.41
N VAL A 72 -11.02 -19.45 8.85
CA VAL A 72 -11.98 -19.64 9.92
C VAL A 72 -11.25 -19.76 11.25
N LEU A 73 -11.65 -18.94 12.22
CA LEU A 73 -11.22 -19.13 13.61
C LEU A 73 -11.96 -20.28 14.27
N LYS A 74 -11.20 -21.18 14.91
CA LYS A 74 -11.74 -22.25 15.77
C LYS A 74 -10.93 -22.30 17.07
N SER A 75 -11.47 -22.96 18.09
CA SER A 75 -10.70 -23.27 19.29
C SER A 75 -9.41 -24.01 18.91
N ASN A 76 -8.31 -23.63 19.55
CA ASN A 76 -6.93 -24.08 19.29
C ASN A 76 -6.30 -23.59 17.97
N SER A 77 -6.97 -22.74 17.19
CA SER A 77 -6.33 -22.10 16.04
C SER A 77 -5.18 -21.18 16.49
N ARG A 78 -4.05 -21.27 15.80
CA ARG A 78 -2.88 -20.40 16.00
C ARG A 78 -2.77 -19.43 14.84
N PHE A 79 -2.61 -18.14 15.13
CA PHE A 79 -2.48 -17.11 14.10
C PHE A 79 -1.42 -16.07 14.45
N ARG A 80 -0.89 -15.43 13.42
CA ARG A 80 0.03 -14.30 13.53
C ARG A 80 -0.51 -13.07 12.81
N ILE A 81 -0.27 -11.90 13.37
CA ILE A 81 -0.75 -10.61 12.84
C ILE A 81 0.29 -9.52 13.06
N ILE A 82 0.54 -8.70 12.04
CA ILE A 82 1.36 -7.50 12.13
C ILE A 82 0.47 -6.30 12.43
N LEU A 83 0.68 -5.66 13.58
CA LEU A 83 -0.08 -4.47 13.95
C LEU A 83 0.19 -3.32 12.96
N GLY A 84 -0.87 -2.66 12.53
CA GLY A 84 -0.90 -1.57 11.55
C GLY A 84 -0.79 -1.99 10.07
N ASN A 85 -0.85 -3.28 9.75
CA ASN A 85 -0.58 -3.80 8.40
C ASN A 85 -1.81 -4.20 7.56
N SER A 86 -3.03 -3.99 8.05
CA SER A 86 -4.26 -4.10 7.26
C SER A 86 -5.19 -2.94 7.61
N PRO A 87 -5.08 -1.79 6.93
CA PRO A 87 -6.03 -0.73 7.12
C PRO A 87 -7.41 -1.24 6.71
N ASP A 88 -8.32 -1.29 7.69
CA ASP A 88 -9.68 -1.85 7.60
C ASP A 88 -10.30 -1.67 6.22
N THR A 89 -10.52 -2.78 5.51
CA THR A 89 -11.19 -2.73 4.21
C THR A 89 -12.70 -2.51 4.36
N THR A 90 -13.30 -2.54 5.55
CA THR A 90 -14.77 -2.63 5.79
C THR A 90 -15.64 -1.38 5.48
N GLN A 91 -15.24 -0.48 4.58
CA GLN A 91 -16.08 0.65 4.15
C GLN A 91 -17.00 0.33 2.96
N PHE A 92 -17.71 -0.81 2.96
CA PHE A 92 -18.78 -1.02 1.96
C PHE A 92 -19.98 -0.14 2.37
N LYS A 93 -20.54 0.66 1.45
CA LYS A 93 -21.53 1.75 1.65
C LYS A 93 -21.05 2.94 2.50
N ASN A 94 -20.82 4.07 1.81
CA ASN A 94 -20.47 5.41 2.32
C ASN A 94 -21.56 6.03 3.23
N GLN A 95 -21.74 5.54 4.45
CA GLN A 95 -22.35 6.36 5.51
C GLN A 95 -21.24 7.00 6.34
N SER A 96 -21.22 8.32 6.33
CA SER A 96 -20.19 9.21 6.91
C SER A 96 -19.99 9.08 8.42
N THR A 97 -20.73 8.21 9.11
CA THR A 97 -20.87 8.24 10.56
C THR A 97 -20.37 7.00 11.30
N SER A 98 -19.85 5.97 10.65
CA SER A 98 -19.13 4.92 11.38
C SER A 98 -18.01 4.27 10.57
N LYS A 99 -16.77 4.44 11.03
CA LYS A 99 -15.67 3.52 10.67
C LYS A 99 -16.05 2.17 11.27
N GLN A 100 -16.61 1.27 10.47
CA GLN A 100 -17.07 -0.03 10.96
C GLN A 100 -15.92 -1.02 10.89
N PRO A 101 -15.42 -1.54 12.02
CA PRO A 101 -14.19 -2.32 12.04
C PRO A 101 -14.44 -3.75 11.51
N SER A 102 -13.48 -4.27 10.76
CA SER A 102 -13.40 -5.70 10.45
C SER A 102 -13.08 -6.50 11.71
N LEU A 103 -13.32 -7.82 11.68
CA LEU A 103 -12.86 -8.71 12.76
C LEU A 103 -11.35 -8.56 12.99
N ARG A 104 -10.57 -8.46 11.92
CA ARG A 104 -9.12 -8.23 11.98
C ARG A 104 -8.80 -6.98 12.81
N SER A 105 -9.46 -5.85 12.54
CA SER A 105 -9.25 -4.60 13.27
C SER A 105 -9.74 -4.65 14.71
N VAL A 106 -10.83 -5.37 14.98
CA VAL A 106 -11.26 -5.65 16.34
C VAL A 106 -10.14 -6.37 17.11
N VAL A 107 -9.59 -7.44 16.54
CA VAL A 107 -8.50 -8.22 17.16
C VAL A 107 -7.21 -7.39 17.26
N GLU A 108 -6.85 -6.64 16.23
CA GLU A 108 -5.69 -5.75 16.26
C GLU A 108 -5.77 -4.71 17.38
N LYS A 109 -6.95 -4.12 17.62
CA LYS A 109 -7.17 -3.19 18.73
C LYS A 109 -7.02 -3.86 20.09
N ILE A 110 -7.45 -5.11 20.21
CA ILE A 110 -7.30 -5.90 21.44
C ILE A 110 -5.82 -6.19 21.71
N LEU A 111 -5.06 -6.51 20.66
CA LEU A 111 -3.64 -6.86 20.75
C LEU A 111 -2.72 -5.64 20.89
N PHE A 112 -3.22 -4.42 20.72
CA PHE A 112 -2.41 -3.23 20.92
C PHE A 112 -2.02 -3.09 22.40
N ASN A 113 -0.74 -2.82 22.68
CA ASN A 113 -0.13 -2.79 24.01
C ASN A 113 -0.11 -4.13 24.79
N CYS A 114 -0.41 -5.27 24.14
CA CYS A 114 -0.32 -6.57 24.79
C CYS A 114 1.13 -7.02 25.02
N THR A 115 1.31 -7.99 25.91
CA THR A 115 2.58 -8.66 26.20
C THR A 115 2.42 -10.18 26.08
N ALA A 116 3.52 -10.89 25.91
CA ALA A 116 3.49 -12.36 25.89
C ALA A 116 2.91 -12.90 27.21
N GLY A 117 1.98 -13.85 27.11
CA GLY A 117 1.24 -14.43 28.23
C GLY A 117 -0.10 -13.77 28.53
N ASP A 118 -0.38 -12.57 27.99
CA ASP A 118 -1.68 -11.93 28.17
C ASP A 118 -2.82 -12.80 27.61
N VAL A 119 -3.94 -12.81 28.34
CA VAL A 119 -5.17 -13.49 27.93
C VAL A 119 -6.31 -12.48 27.84
N PHE A 120 -7.01 -12.48 26.71
CA PHE A 120 -8.16 -11.62 26.46
C PHE A 120 -9.41 -12.48 26.25
N ASN A 121 -10.43 -12.27 27.07
CA ASN A 121 -11.75 -12.86 26.87
C ASN A 121 -12.67 -11.78 26.27
N VAL A 122 -13.17 -12.04 25.07
CA VAL A 122 -13.86 -11.08 24.23
C VAL A 122 -15.23 -11.61 23.89
N GLU A 123 -16.27 -10.81 24.12
CA GLU A 123 -17.59 -11.03 23.55
C GLU A 123 -17.74 -10.12 22.34
N ILE A 124 -17.88 -10.72 21.16
CA ILE A 124 -18.02 -10.04 19.87
C ILE A 124 -19.46 -10.20 19.38
N GLU A 125 -20.07 -9.07 19.03
CA GLU A 125 -21.39 -9.01 18.40
C GLU A 125 -21.21 -8.86 16.89
N SER A 126 -21.87 -9.72 16.10
CA SER A 126 -21.96 -9.59 14.65
C SER A 126 -23.34 -9.10 14.25
N VAL A 127 -23.39 -8.00 13.52
CA VAL A 127 -24.64 -7.41 13.00
C VAL A 127 -24.61 -7.49 11.48
N GLU A 128 -25.56 -8.21 10.89
CA GLU A 128 -25.77 -8.25 9.44
C GLU A 128 -26.57 -7.01 9.00
N ARG A 129 -26.01 -6.21 8.08
CA ARG A 129 -26.56 -4.88 7.74
C ARG A 129 -27.95 -4.87 7.09
N ASP A 130 -28.34 -5.93 6.38
CA ASP A 130 -29.58 -5.92 5.59
C ASP A 130 -30.80 -6.52 6.32
N GLU A 131 -30.65 -6.98 7.56
CA GLU A 131 -31.76 -7.54 8.33
C GLU A 131 -32.00 -6.72 9.60
N LYS A 132 -32.71 -5.60 9.46
CA LYS A 132 -33.12 -4.67 10.56
C LYS A 132 -33.87 -5.33 11.73
N HIS A 133 -34.19 -6.62 11.66
CA HIS A 133 -35.05 -7.34 12.60
C HIS A 133 -34.49 -8.69 13.06
N LYS A 134 -33.18 -8.94 12.88
CA LYS A 134 -32.56 -10.17 13.39
C LYS A 134 -31.67 -9.84 14.57
N ASP A 135 -31.80 -10.63 15.62
CA ASP A 135 -30.95 -10.50 16.79
C ASP A 135 -29.49 -10.68 16.36
N PRO A 136 -28.59 -9.83 16.86
CA PRO A 136 -27.19 -9.90 16.53
C PRO A 136 -26.60 -11.25 16.96
N THR A 137 -25.70 -11.81 16.14
CA THR A 137 -25.03 -13.07 16.48
C THR A 137 -23.89 -12.78 17.44
N GLU A 138 -23.94 -13.37 18.63
CA GLU A 138 -22.89 -13.21 19.64
C GLU A 138 -21.87 -14.35 19.59
N TYR A 139 -20.61 -13.98 19.73
CA TYR A 139 -19.45 -14.85 19.74
C TYR A 139 -18.65 -14.61 21.01
N LYS A 140 -18.17 -15.69 21.64
CA LYS A 140 -17.21 -15.61 22.75
C LYS A 140 -15.87 -16.14 22.26
N LEU A 141 -14.83 -15.31 22.39
CA LEU A 141 -13.49 -15.59 21.90
C LEU A 141 -12.50 -15.36 23.04
N SER A 142 -11.69 -16.38 23.34
CA SER A 142 -10.59 -16.28 24.31
C SER A 142 -9.26 -16.35 23.56
N LEU A 143 -8.45 -15.31 23.65
CA LEU A 143 -7.17 -15.17 22.96
C LEU A 143 -6.02 -15.19 23.96
N ARG A 144 -5.02 -16.03 23.75
CA ARG A 144 -3.73 -15.95 24.43
C ARG A 144 -2.69 -15.38 23.50
N VAL A 145 -1.89 -14.43 23.99
CA VAL A 145 -0.70 -13.94 23.30
C VAL A 145 0.45 -14.89 23.62
N ASP A 146 0.89 -15.67 22.64
CA ASP A 146 2.01 -16.60 22.80
C ASP A 146 3.36 -15.87 22.78
N TYR A 147 3.50 -14.89 21.89
CA TYR A 147 4.73 -14.13 21.71
C TYR A 147 4.46 -12.78 21.03
N VAL A 148 5.30 -11.78 21.34
CA VAL A 148 5.30 -10.47 20.69
C VAL A 148 6.71 -10.19 20.17
N LEU A 149 6.84 -10.08 18.85
CA LEU A 149 8.05 -9.57 18.22
C LEU A 149 7.85 -8.08 17.94
N VAL A 150 8.45 -7.24 18.79
CA VAL A 150 8.46 -5.79 18.59
C VAL A 150 9.37 -5.38 17.42
N PRO A 151 9.08 -4.26 16.74
CA PRO A 151 9.96 -3.73 15.73
C PRO A 151 11.31 -3.29 16.34
N PRO A 152 12.37 -3.14 15.53
CA PRO A 152 13.60 -2.49 15.98
C PRO A 152 13.30 -1.11 16.59
N ILE A 153 13.96 -0.77 17.69
CA ILE A 153 13.80 0.51 18.39
C ILE A 153 15.12 1.27 18.38
N CYS A 154 15.05 2.60 18.39
CA CYS A 154 16.21 3.46 18.60
C CYS A 154 16.59 3.45 20.10
N GLY A 155 17.89 3.53 20.40
CA GLY A 155 18.42 3.45 21.76
C GLY A 155 18.63 2.02 22.29
N ASP A 156 19.29 1.91 23.44
CA ASP A 156 19.63 0.63 24.04
C ASP A 156 18.37 -0.08 24.60
N PRO A 157 18.00 -1.27 24.10
CA PRO A 157 16.85 -2.03 24.60
C PRO A 157 16.92 -2.35 26.10
N THR A 158 18.10 -2.30 26.72
CA THR A 158 18.28 -2.59 28.15
C THR A 158 18.16 -1.36 29.05
N MET A 159 18.14 -0.16 28.47
CA MET A 159 17.94 1.08 29.21
C MET A 159 16.44 1.29 29.41
N ASN A 160 15.97 1.07 30.64
CA ASN A 160 14.72 1.66 31.11
C ASN A 160 14.87 3.19 31.06
N ALA A 161 14.66 3.79 29.89
CA ALA A 161 14.62 5.23 29.77
C ALA A 161 13.49 5.74 30.67
N PRO A 162 13.77 6.65 31.61
CA PRO A 162 12.73 7.30 32.40
C PRO A 162 11.67 7.85 31.44
N VAL A 163 10.39 7.66 31.76
CA VAL A 163 9.24 8.10 30.93
C VAL A 163 9.35 9.58 30.55
N GLU A 164 10.04 10.39 31.36
CA GLU A 164 10.34 11.80 31.12
C GLU A 164 11.17 12.07 29.84
N ILE A 165 11.97 11.11 29.35
CA ILE A 165 12.74 11.23 28.09
C ILE A 165 11.83 11.07 26.85
N LEU A 166 10.71 10.36 26.99
CA LEU A 166 9.74 10.13 25.91
C LEU A 166 8.75 11.30 25.73
N GLU A 167 8.67 12.22 26.71
CA GLU A 167 7.76 13.38 26.65
C GLU A 167 8.41 14.65 26.05
N SER A 168 9.74 14.71 25.94
CA SER A 168 10.44 15.78 25.23
C SER A 168 10.33 15.63 23.71
N ASP A 169 10.28 16.74 22.97
CA ASP A 169 10.19 16.74 21.51
C ASP A 169 11.30 15.84 20.91
N VAL A 170 10.93 14.91 20.04
CA VAL A 170 11.85 13.91 19.43
C VAL A 170 12.98 14.61 18.67
N ARG A 171 12.80 15.88 18.29
CA ARG A 171 13.83 16.72 17.69
C ARG A 171 14.89 17.25 18.68
N GLU A 172 14.58 17.29 19.98
CA GLU A 172 15.48 17.80 21.02
C GLU A 172 16.32 16.70 21.68
N ASN A 173 15.90 15.43 21.61
CA ASN A 173 16.62 14.29 22.16
C ASN A 173 17.46 13.56 21.10
N THR A 174 18.59 14.18 20.72
CA THR A 174 19.55 13.64 19.73
C THR A 174 20.44 12.50 20.27
N THR A 175 20.19 11.98 21.46
CA THR A 175 21.08 11.00 22.12
C THR A 175 20.66 9.54 21.95
N ALA A 176 19.52 9.25 21.32
CA ALA A 176 19.15 7.87 21.00
C ALA A 176 19.85 7.46 19.70
N ASP A 177 20.84 6.57 19.78
CA ASP A 177 21.51 6.02 18.60
C ASP A 177 20.45 5.49 17.61
N TRP A 178 20.48 6.05 16.40
CA TRP A 178 19.57 5.70 15.32
C TRP A 178 19.72 4.20 14.98
N ASN A 179 18.59 3.48 14.93
CA ASN A 179 18.60 2.08 14.57
C ASN A 179 18.28 1.92 13.06
N PRO A 180 19.27 1.60 12.21
CA PRO A 180 19.06 1.44 10.76
C PRO A 180 18.08 0.32 10.43
N ASP A 181 17.93 -0.69 11.30
CA ASP A 181 17.02 -1.81 11.10
C ASP A 181 15.55 -1.35 11.13
N LEU A 182 15.26 -0.20 11.78
CA LEU A 182 13.92 0.39 11.81
C LEU A 182 13.49 0.90 10.43
N ALA A 183 14.39 1.54 9.66
CA ALA A 183 14.06 1.95 8.29
C ALA A 183 13.82 0.74 7.38
N ILE A 184 14.59 -0.33 7.56
CA ILE A 184 14.41 -1.58 6.83
C ILE A 184 13.05 -2.21 7.19
N GLN A 185 12.64 -2.16 8.46
CA GLN A 185 11.34 -2.63 8.90
C GLN A 185 10.19 -1.83 8.25
N TRP A 186 10.28 -0.51 8.24
CA TRP A 186 9.30 0.35 7.58
C TRP A 186 9.22 0.05 6.08
N LEU A 187 10.37 -0.14 5.43
CA LEU A 187 10.46 -0.44 4.02
C LEU A 187 9.83 -1.80 3.66
N TYR A 188 10.11 -2.83 4.45
CA TYR A 188 9.49 -4.15 4.31
C TYR A 188 7.96 -4.05 4.43
N ARG A 189 7.47 -3.37 5.47
CA ARG A 189 6.02 -3.17 5.68
C ARG A 189 5.39 -2.39 4.53
N ALA A 190 6.03 -1.32 4.07
CA ALA A 190 5.56 -0.53 2.93
C ALA A 190 5.44 -1.39 1.67
N TRP A 191 6.45 -2.23 1.41
CA TRP A 191 6.43 -3.14 0.26
C TRP A 191 5.29 -4.15 0.35
N TYR A 192 5.11 -4.78 1.51
CA TYR A 192 4.04 -5.75 1.73
C TYR A 192 2.65 -5.13 1.53
N LEU A 193 2.43 -3.92 2.07
CA LEU A 193 1.20 -3.15 1.85
C LEU A 193 1.01 -2.75 0.38
N LYS A 194 2.08 -2.41 -0.34
CA LYS A 194 2.04 -2.17 -1.79
C LYS A 194 1.57 -3.41 -2.54
N GLU A 195 2.13 -4.58 -2.22
CA GLU A 195 1.75 -5.82 -2.89
C GLU A 195 0.31 -6.21 -2.57
N ARG A 196 -0.12 -6.07 -1.31
CA ARG A 196 -1.51 -6.27 -0.90
C ARG A 196 -2.47 -5.38 -1.69
N GLY A 197 -2.18 -4.08 -1.78
CA GLY A 197 -2.99 -3.15 -2.58
C GLY A 197 -3.04 -3.54 -4.06
N SER A 198 -1.92 -4.00 -4.60
CA SER A 198 -1.81 -4.44 -6.00
C SER A 198 -2.62 -5.70 -6.24
N TRP A 199 -2.57 -6.66 -5.32
CA TRP A 199 -3.38 -7.86 -5.34
C TRP A 199 -4.87 -7.53 -5.27
N LEU A 200 -5.28 -6.64 -4.36
CA LEU A 200 -6.67 -6.22 -4.22
C LEU A 200 -7.24 -5.68 -5.55
N VAL A 201 -6.49 -4.81 -6.22
CA VAL A 201 -6.89 -4.27 -7.53
C VAL A 201 -6.84 -5.36 -8.60
N ASN A 202 -5.75 -6.09 -8.73
CA ASN A 202 -5.57 -7.00 -9.87
C ASN A 202 -6.45 -8.24 -9.79
N HIS A 203 -6.67 -8.79 -8.60
CA HIS A 203 -7.46 -10.00 -8.40
C HIS A 203 -8.96 -9.67 -8.44
N HIS A 204 -9.45 -8.82 -7.53
CA HIS A 204 -10.89 -8.58 -7.41
C HIS A 204 -11.48 -7.78 -8.58
N LEU A 205 -10.74 -6.84 -9.17
CA LEU A 205 -11.22 -6.12 -10.35
C LEU A 205 -11.38 -7.06 -11.55
N LYS A 206 -10.44 -8.01 -11.74
CA LYS A 206 -10.52 -9.00 -12.81
C LYS A 206 -11.70 -9.96 -12.60
N CYS A 207 -11.87 -10.48 -11.39
CA CYS A 207 -13.01 -11.35 -11.07
C CYS A 207 -14.35 -10.65 -11.34
N LEU A 208 -14.47 -9.36 -10.99
CA LEU A 208 -15.66 -8.57 -11.30
C LEU A 208 -15.93 -8.41 -12.79
N THR A 209 -14.89 -8.29 -13.61
CA THR A 209 -15.06 -8.19 -15.06
C THR A 209 -15.37 -9.53 -15.73
N LEU A 210 -14.96 -10.66 -15.14
CA LEU A 210 -15.14 -12.00 -15.71
C LEU A 210 -16.50 -12.63 -15.38
N HIS A 211 -17.06 -12.34 -14.20
CA HIS A 211 -18.30 -12.98 -13.73
C HIS A 211 -19.56 -12.12 -13.91
N SER A 212 -19.50 -11.06 -14.74
CA SER A 212 -20.55 -10.02 -14.77
C SER A 212 -21.81 -10.32 -15.59
N ASP A 213 -21.97 -11.53 -16.14
CA ASP A 213 -23.12 -11.83 -17.01
C ASP A 213 -24.38 -12.30 -16.25
N SER A 214 -24.33 -12.49 -14.92
CA SER A 214 -25.52 -12.83 -14.12
C SER A 214 -26.25 -11.56 -13.61
N SER A 215 -27.33 -11.25 -14.32
CA SER A 215 -28.54 -10.49 -13.98
C SER A 215 -28.63 -9.71 -12.64
N ASN A 216 -29.03 -8.43 -12.77
CA ASN A 216 -29.70 -7.54 -11.80
C ASN A 216 -28.90 -6.63 -10.83
N GLY A 217 -27.56 -6.60 -10.86
CA GLY A 217 -26.76 -5.85 -9.87
C GLY A 217 -26.03 -4.58 -10.31
N ARG A 218 -26.48 -3.81 -11.32
CA ARG A 218 -25.66 -2.71 -11.90
C ARG A 218 -25.21 -1.65 -10.87
N ASN A 219 -26.07 -1.29 -9.91
CA ASN A 219 -25.75 -0.33 -8.84
C ASN A 219 -24.77 -0.91 -7.81
N ASN A 220 -24.89 -2.20 -7.48
CA ASN A 220 -23.95 -2.85 -6.55
C ASN A 220 -22.54 -2.93 -7.14
N ARG A 221 -22.41 -3.03 -8.48
CA ARG A 221 -21.11 -3.14 -9.15
C ARG A 221 -20.27 -1.88 -9.05
N GLU A 222 -20.85 -0.69 -9.28
CA GLU A 222 -20.12 0.57 -9.16
C GLU A 222 -19.68 0.85 -7.72
N GLU A 223 -20.53 0.53 -6.76
CA GLU A 223 -20.22 0.66 -5.34
C GLU A 223 -19.07 -0.28 -4.93
N LEU A 224 -19.07 -1.50 -5.45
CA LEU A 224 -18.01 -2.48 -5.23
C LEU A 224 -16.69 -2.11 -5.90
N PHE A 225 -16.74 -1.49 -7.09
CA PHE A 225 -15.54 -0.90 -7.69
C PHE A 225 -14.95 0.18 -6.81
N LYS A 226 -15.76 1.12 -6.32
CA LYS A 226 -15.30 2.17 -5.41
C LYS A 226 -14.68 1.57 -4.15
N TYR A 227 -15.29 0.53 -3.59
CA TYR A 227 -14.79 -0.17 -2.42
C TYR A 227 -13.39 -0.78 -2.64
N ILE A 228 -13.17 -1.50 -3.75
CA ILE A 228 -11.86 -2.07 -4.06
C ILE A 228 -10.81 -0.97 -4.15
N TRP A 229 -11.13 0.13 -4.85
CA TRP A 229 -10.23 1.26 -4.97
C TRP A 229 -9.94 1.96 -3.64
N SER A 230 -10.93 2.11 -2.76
CA SER A 230 -10.74 2.66 -1.42
C SER A 230 -9.87 1.76 -0.54
N SER A 231 -10.05 0.44 -0.61
CA SER A 231 -9.24 -0.53 0.13
C SER A 231 -7.78 -0.53 -0.33
N ALA A 232 -7.58 -0.52 -1.65
CA ALA A 232 -6.25 -0.40 -2.23
C ALA A 232 -5.58 0.95 -1.87
N PHE A 233 -6.34 2.05 -1.92
CA PHE A 233 -5.87 3.37 -1.48
C PHE A 233 -5.40 3.35 -0.03
N ALA A 234 -6.14 2.70 0.88
CA ALA A 234 -5.75 2.59 2.27
C ALA A 234 -4.41 1.86 2.43
N CYS A 235 -4.21 0.77 1.68
CA CYS A 235 -2.93 0.04 1.66
C CYS A 235 -1.79 0.91 1.12
N TYR A 236 -1.96 1.54 -0.05
CA TYR A 236 -0.91 2.35 -0.67
C TYR A 236 -0.59 3.61 0.12
N SER A 237 -1.59 4.28 0.71
CA SER A 237 -1.37 5.48 1.51
C SER A 237 -0.63 5.19 2.80
N ARG A 238 -0.93 4.07 3.48
CA ARG A 238 -0.16 3.63 4.65
C ARG A 238 1.27 3.23 4.27
N ALA A 239 1.42 2.50 3.16
CA ALA A 239 2.74 2.18 2.62
C ALA A 239 3.56 3.44 2.31
N LEU A 240 2.90 4.46 1.73
CA LEU A 240 3.54 5.72 1.38
C LEU A 240 4.07 6.45 2.63
N GLN A 241 3.32 6.43 3.73
CA GLN A 241 3.79 7.00 5.01
C GLN A 241 5.05 6.28 5.50
N LEU A 242 5.04 4.94 5.49
CA LEU A 242 6.16 4.12 5.97
C LEU A 242 7.41 4.29 5.09
N VAL A 243 7.28 4.25 3.77
CA VAL A 243 8.43 4.45 2.87
C VAL A 243 8.97 5.88 2.95
N SER A 244 8.10 6.88 3.18
CA SER A 244 8.55 8.26 3.35
C SER A 244 9.39 8.41 4.62
N LEU A 245 9.01 7.73 5.72
CA LEU A 245 9.82 7.65 6.93
C LEU A 245 11.16 6.95 6.68
N ALA A 246 11.15 5.81 5.99
CA ALA A 246 12.37 5.09 5.63
C ALA A 246 13.32 5.93 4.77
N TYR A 247 12.78 6.60 3.73
CA TYR A 247 13.54 7.49 2.86
C TYR A 247 14.09 8.71 3.62
N TRP A 248 13.29 9.32 4.51
CA TRP A 248 13.75 10.43 5.32
C TRP A 248 14.90 10.00 6.23
N ALA A 249 14.76 8.88 6.95
CA ALA A 249 15.80 8.34 7.81
C ALA A 249 17.07 7.97 7.04
N GLU A 250 16.95 7.43 5.82
CA GLU A 250 18.09 7.19 4.93
C GLU A 250 18.84 8.49 4.60
N LYS A 251 18.13 9.60 4.37
CA LYS A 251 18.73 10.90 4.01
C LYS A 251 19.29 11.67 5.21
N THR A 252 18.71 11.53 6.39
CA THR A 252 19.08 12.32 7.57
C THR A 252 19.98 11.57 8.54
N CYS A 253 19.70 10.29 8.79
CA CYS A 253 20.35 9.55 9.88
C CYS A 253 21.54 8.69 9.42
N VAL A 254 21.59 8.26 8.15
CA VAL A 254 22.71 7.44 7.65
C VAL A 254 24.00 8.26 7.49
N ASN A 255 23.89 9.58 7.25
CA ASN A 255 25.06 10.45 7.11
C ASN A 255 25.83 10.68 8.42
N ASP A 256 25.20 10.47 9.58
CA ASP A 256 25.85 10.61 10.89
C ASP A 256 26.60 9.33 11.32
N VAL A 257 26.37 8.21 10.63
CA VAL A 257 27.22 7.03 10.78
C VAL A 257 28.47 7.29 9.94
N LEU A 258 29.51 7.86 10.58
CA LEU A 258 30.86 8.01 10.04
C LEU A 258 31.20 6.82 9.12
N PRO A 259 31.84 7.07 7.95
CA PRO A 259 32.18 6.00 7.03
C PRO A 259 32.93 4.95 7.83
N LEU A 260 32.38 3.72 7.83
CA LEU A 260 33.05 2.57 8.42
C LEU A 260 34.51 2.68 8.02
N GLU A 261 35.37 2.87 9.02
CA GLU A 261 36.79 2.68 8.83
C GLU A 261 36.91 1.31 8.17
N ILE A 262 37.35 1.31 6.92
CA ILE A 262 37.76 0.11 6.21
C ILE A 262 38.99 -0.34 6.98
N ASN A 263 38.77 -1.06 8.07
CA ASN A 263 39.83 -1.78 8.73
C ASN A 263 40.36 -2.75 7.68
N GLU A 264 41.66 -2.63 7.38
CA GLU A 264 42.40 -3.50 6.45
C GLU A 264 42.38 -4.99 6.84
N ASN A 265 41.71 -5.33 7.94
CA ASN A 265 41.34 -6.69 8.30
C ASN A 265 39.87 -6.89 7.93
N GLY A 266 39.61 -7.61 6.83
CA GLY A 266 38.29 -7.84 6.23
C GLY A 266 37.27 -8.58 7.10
N SER A 267 36.85 -8.00 8.22
CA SER A 267 35.62 -8.37 8.89
C SER A 267 34.50 -7.50 8.33
N ASP A 268 33.70 -8.07 7.42
CA ASP A 268 32.39 -7.53 7.05
C ASP A 268 31.62 -7.22 8.34
N HIS A 269 31.48 -5.92 8.64
CA HIS A 269 30.77 -5.48 9.83
C HIS A 269 29.30 -5.89 9.73
N LYS A 270 28.93 -6.79 10.64
CA LYS A 270 27.66 -7.43 11.05
C LYS A 270 26.30 -6.71 10.88
N THR A 271 26.13 -5.64 10.12
CA THR A 271 24.81 -5.01 9.92
C THR A 271 23.89 -5.80 8.97
N SER A 272 24.41 -6.70 8.13
CA SER A 272 23.58 -7.49 7.21
C SER A 272 22.87 -8.68 7.86
N THR A 273 23.45 -9.31 8.90
CA THR A 273 22.94 -10.57 9.45
C THR A 273 21.68 -10.39 10.30
N ASN A 274 21.57 -9.30 11.06
CA ASN A 274 20.38 -9.04 11.90
C ASN A 274 19.14 -8.69 11.07
N ASN A 275 19.32 -7.89 10.02
CA ASN A 275 18.24 -7.50 9.10
C ASN A 275 17.62 -8.68 8.37
N ILE A 276 18.47 -9.56 7.85
CA ILE A 276 18.03 -10.81 7.21
C ILE A 276 17.24 -11.65 8.21
N HIS A 277 17.66 -11.70 9.48
CA HIS A 277 16.98 -12.51 10.49
C HIS A 277 15.57 -11.98 10.84
N TRP A 278 15.39 -10.67 11.04
CA TRP A 278 14.07 -10.09 11.32
C TRP A 278 13.12 -10.27 10.14
N ILE A 279 13.58 -9.95 8.92
CA ILE A 279 12.76 -10.10 7.70
C ILE A 279 12.36 -11.56 7.50
N GLN A 280 13.29 -12.51 7.68
CA GLN A 280 13.00 -13.94 7.52
C GLN A 280 12.04 -14.46 8.58
N VAL A 281 12.09 -13.92 9.81
CA VAL A 281 11.11 -14.24 10.85
C VAL A 281 9.73 -13.73 10.45
N VAL A 282 9.63 -12.49 9.98
CA VAL A 282 8.34 -11.89 9.59
C VAL A 282 7.77 -12.53 8.33
N SER A 283 8.61 -12.86 7.34
CA SER A 283 8.19 -13.60 6.14
C SER A 283 7.76 -15.05 6.45
N GLY A 284 8.13 -15.56 7.63
CA GLY A 284 7.83 -16.93 8.06
C GLY A 284 8.84 -17.97 7.58
N GLU A 285 9.96 -17.54 6.99
CA GLU A 285 11.06 -18.40 6.53
C GLU A 285 11.91 -18.96 7.67
N LYS A 286 11.94 -18.29 8.83
CA LYS A 286 12.70 -18.73 10.00
C LYS A 286 11.85 -18.85 11.27
N PRO A 287 12.19 -19.80 12.15
CA PRO A 287 11.59 -19.90 13.46
C PRO A 287 12.07 -18.79 14.40
N ILE A 288 11.22 -18.43 15.34
CA ILE A 288 11.53 -17.54 16.45
C ILE A 288 11.97 -18.39 17.63
N THR A 289 13.05 -18.00 18.31
CA THR A 289 13.41 -18.62 19.60
C THR A 289 12.87 -17.73 20.70
N SER A 290 11.92 -18.22 21.50
CA SER A 290 11.37 -17.49 22.64
C SER A 290 12.38 -17.41 23.79
N ASN A 291 12.17 -16.53 24.75
CA ASN A 291 13.06 -16.34 25.91
C ASN A 291 13.25 -17.63 26.75
N GLY A 292 12.39 -18.64 26.61
CA GLY A 292 12.53 -19.95 27.25
C GLY A 292 13.30 -20.99 26.44
N GLY A 293 13.82 -20.63 25.26
CA GLY A 293 14.49 -21.56 24.35
C GLY A 293 13.56 -22.39 23.47
N GLU A 294 12.23 -22.28 23.65
CA GLU A 294 11.25 -22.89 22.75
C GLU A 294 11.29 -22.20 21.38
N LYS A 295 11.45 -23.01 20.33
CA LYS A 295 11.36 -22.52 18.96
C LYS A 295 9.90 -22.49 18.51
N LEU A 296 9.38 -21.29 18.31
CA LEU A 296 8.10 -21.05 17.64
C LEU A 296 8.37 -21.05 16.14
N ASN A 297 7.93 -22.09 15.44
CA ASN A 297 7.97 -22.10 13.98
C ASN A 297 6.85 -21.20 13.46
N SER A 298 7.21 -20.13 12.75
CA SER A 298 6.21 -19.20 12.23
C SER A 298 5.25 -19.85 11.21
N SER A 299 5.64 -20.96 10.59
CA SER A 299 4.79 -21.76 9.71
C SER A 299 3.62 -22.44 10.41
N ASP A 300 3.69 -22.62 11.73
CA ASP A 300 2.63 -23.26 12.52
C ASP A 300 1.48 -22.30 12.82
N TYR A 301 1.65 -21.01 12.49
CA TYR A 301 0.71 -19.94 12.71
C TYR A 301 0.10 -19.49 11.39
N ILE A 302 -1.23 -19.38 11.35
CA ILE A 302 -1.95 -18.83 10.21
C ILE A 302 -1.63 -17.34 10.09
N ASP A 303 -1.09 -16.93 8.96
CA ASP A 303 -0.83 -15.52 8.67
C ASP A 303 -2.12 -14.80 8.30
N TRP A 304 -2.57 -13.90 9.18
CA TRP A 304 -3.78 -13.10 8.97
C TRP A 304 -3.59 -11.90 8.03
N ASP A 305 -2.34 -11.52 7.76
CA ASP A 305 -2.04 -10.45 6.82
C ASP A 305 -1.79 -10.97 5.41
N ARG A 306 -1.73 -12.31 5.26
CA ARG A 306 -1.63 -13.00 3.97
C ARG A 306 -2.69 -12.53 2.98
N PHE A 307 -2.25 -12.30 1.76
CA PHE A 307 -3.10 -12.04 0.61
C PHE A 307 -2.71 -12.96 -0.55
N GLY A 308 -3.67 -13.18 -1.46
CA GLY A 308 -3.52 -14.15 -2.54
C GLY A 308 -3.74 -15.60 -2.12
N ASP A 309 -3.62 -16.48 -3.11
CA ASP A 309 -3.85 -17.91 -2.95
C ASP A 309 -2.76 -18.57 -2.08
N ILE A 310 -2.95 -19.84 -1.71
CA ILE A 310 -1.98 -20.59 -0.89
C ILE A 310 -0.59 -20.68 -1.55
N ASP A 311 -0.50 -20.48 -2.85
CA ASP A 311 0.76 -20.47 -3.58
C ASP A 311 1.31 -19.05 -3.83
N HIS A 312 0.55 -18.01 -3.48
CA HIS A 312 1.00 -16.63 -3.65
C HIS A 312 2.09 -16.30 -2.63
N LYS A 313 3.33 -16.25 -3.11
CA LYS A 313 4.50 -15.80 -2.33
C LYS A 313 4.94 -14.43 -2.81
N THR A 314 5.01 -13.49 -1.88
CA THR A 314 5.59 -12.18 -2.11
C THR A 314 6.98 -12.15 -1.49
N MET A 315 8.02 -11.99 -2.30
CA MET A 315 9.40 -11.90 -1.85
C MET A 315 9.84 -10.44 -1.79
N PHE A 316 10.14 -9.94 -0.59
CA PHE A 316 10.69 -8.60 -0.43
C PHE A 316 12.09 -8.53 -1.07
N PRO A 317 12.31 -7.66 -2.08
CA PRO A 317 13.63 -7.51 -2.65
C PRO A 317 14.51 -6.75 -1.66
N LEU A 318 15.54 -7.39 -1.09
CA LEU A 318 16.48 -6.74 -0.15
C LEU A 318 17.16 -5.49 -0.72
N GLN A 319 17.20 -5.37 -2.05
CA GLN A 319 17.71 -4.20 -2.79
C GLN A 319 16.64 -3.13 -3.04
N CYS A 320 15.46 -3.23 -2.43
CA CYS A 320 14.38 -2.26 -2.62
C CYS A 320 14.88 -0.86 -2.24
N LYS A 321 14.93 0.05 -3.21
CA LYS A 321 15.32 1.44 -2.96
C LYS A 321 14.10 2.22 -2.44
N PRO A 322 14.16 2.90 -1.29
CA PRO A 322 13.02 3.65 -0.75
C PRO A 322 12.43 4.64 -1.76
N LEU A 323 13.28 5.37 -2.50
CA LEU A 323 12.82 6.30 -3.54
C LEU A 323 12.00 5.61 -4.64
N ARG A 324 12.44 4.44 -5.11
CA ARG A 324 11.74 3.66 -6.14
C ARG A 324 10.35 3.26 -5.66
N LEU A 325 10.28 2.70 -4.45
CA LEU A 325 9.01 2.29 -3.87
C LEU A 325 8.10 3.49 -3.61
N MET A 326 8.64 4.61 -3.12
CA MET A 326 7.89 5.85 -2.92
C MET A 326 7.30 6.39 -4.23
N PHE A 327 8.07 6.39 -5.33
CA PHE A 327 7.60 6.80 -6.65
C PHE A 327 6.43 5.92 -7.14
N ILE A 328 6.58 4.59 -7.03
CA ILE A 328 5.53 3.63 -7.40
C ILE A 328 4.27 3.86 -6.54
N LEU A 329 4.44 4.06 -5.24
CA LEU A 329 3.33 4.26 -4.31
C LEU A 329 2.56 5.54 -4.58
N LEU A 330 3.25 6.66 -4.83
CA LEU A 330 2.59 7.91 -5.25
C LEU A 330 1.79 7.72 -6.54
N SER A 331 2.36 7.01 -7.51
CA SER A 331 1.67 6.66 -8.74
C SER A 331 0.40 5.83 -8.48
N ASN A 332 0.47 4.82 -7.60
CA ASN A 332 -0.65 3.95 -7.26
C ASN A 332 -1.73 4.67 -6.45
N VAL A 333 -1.36 5.52 -5.48
CA VAL A 333 -2.28 6.40 -4.76
C VAL A 333 -3.01 7.32 -5.75
N ALA A 334 -2.28 7.93 -6.69
CA ALA A 334 -2.87 8.77 -7.73
C ALA A 334 -3.84 7.99 -8.63
N LEU A 335 -3.54 6.72 -8.95
CA LEU A 335 -4.46 5.87 -9.70
C LEU A 335 -5.76 5.63 -8.93
N CYS A 336 -5.69 5.29 -7.64
CA CYS A 336 -6.90 5.11 -6.84
C CYS A 336 -7.75 6.38 -6.83
N GLN A 337 -7.12 7.54 -6.61
CA GLN A 337 -7.80 8.84 -6.61
C GLN A 337 -8.44 9.17 -7.96
N LEU A 338 -7.74 8.91 -9.07
CA LEU A 338 -8.27 9.07 -10.42
C LEU A 338 -9.53 8.21 -10.64
N LYS A 339 -9.51 6.96 -10.16
CA LYS A 339 -10.60 6.00 -10.35
C LYS A 339 -11.84 6.33 -9.53
N VAL A 340 -11.69 6.97 -8.38
CA VAL A 340 -12.82 7.46 -7.57
C VAL A 340 -13.24 8.90 -7.88
N GLY A 341 -12.57 9.56 -8.85
CA GLY A 341 -12.91 10.92 -9.31
C GLY A 341 -12.29 12.06 -8.51
N SER A 342 -11.36 11.77 -7.59
CA SER A 342 -10.59 12.78 -6.83
C SER A 342 -9.43 13.34 -7.66
N ASN A 343 -9.76 14.03 -8.76
CA ASN A 343 -8.79 14.47 -9.76
C ASN A 343 -7.71 15.41 -9.18
N GLU A 344 -8.09 16.41 -8.38
CA GLU A 344 -7.13 17.36 -7.79
C GLU A 344 -6.02 16.64 -7.00
N TYR A 345 -6.40 15.73 -6.10
CA TYR A 345 -5.44 14.94 -5.33
C TYR A 345 -4.62 13.99 -6.20
N CYS A 346 -5.22 13.41 -7.24
CA CYS A 346 -4.49 12.60 -8.22
C CYS A 346 -3.37 13.42 -8.88
N ALA A 347 -3.69 14.63 -9.36
CA ALA A 347 -2.70 15.50 -10.01
C ALA A 347 -1.60 15.93 -9.03
N ARG A 348 -1.95 16.18 -7.75
CA ARG A 348 -1.00 16.49 -6.69
C ARG A 348 -0.02 15.34 -6.42
N ASN A 349 -0.52 14.12 -6.27
CA ASN A 349 0.33 12.95 -6.04
C ASN A 349 1.22 12.61 -7.25
N CYS A 350 0.71 12.74 -8.47
CA CYS A 350 1.55 12.61 -9.66
C CYS A 350 2.64 13.70 -9.72
N SER A 351 2.29 14.94 -9.39
CA SER A 351 3.27 16.04 -9.37
C SER A 351 4.33 15.82 -8.29
N HIS A 352 3.95 15.30 -7.12
CA HIS A 352 4.90 14.92 -6.07
C HIS A 352 5.85 13.80 -6.54
N ALA A 353 5.33 12.78 -7.24
CA ALA A 353 6.18 11.72 -7.79
C ALA A 353 7.24 12.28 -8.76
N LEU A 354 6.87 13.20 -9.65
CA LEU A 354 7.79 13.83 -10.60
C LEU A 354 8.75 14.81 -9.91
N TYR A 355 8.29 15.52 -8.89
CA TYR A 355 9.12 16.40 -8.08
C TYR A 355 10.21 15.62 -7.34
N LEU A 356 9.91 14.44 -6.81
CA LEU A 356 10.91 13.56 -6.19
C LEU A 356 12.06 13.20 -7.13
N LEU A 357 11.77 13.01 -8.42
CA LEU A 357 12.79 12.77 -9.44
C LEU A 357 13.67 14.02 -9.63
N SER A 358 13.04 15.20 -9.73
CA SER A 358 13.78 16.46 -9.88
C SER A 358 14.75 16.72 -8.73
N CYS A 359 14.35 16.38 -7.50
CA CYS A 359 15.19 16.53 -6.31
C CYS A 359 16.40 15.58 -6.30
N GLN A 360 16.40 14.51 -7.10
CA GLN A 360 17.59 13.65 -7.23
C GLN A 360 18.62 14.25 -8.19
N LEU A 361 18.21 15.10 -9.13
CA LEU A 361 19.11 15.77 -10.04
C LEU A 361 19.71 17.03 -9.43
N ASP A 362 18.90 17.75 -8.64
CA ASP A 362 19.31 18.97 -7.96
C ASP A 362 18.67 19.01 -6.57
N SER A 363 19.49 18.72 -5.54
CA SER A 363 19.05 18.70 -4.15
C SER A 363 18.67 20.09 -3.62
N SER A 364 19.13 21.17 -4.26
CA SER A 364 18.77 22.55 -3.87
C SER A 364 17.27 22.83 -4.09
N ILE A 365 16.63 22.10 -5.00
CA ILE A 365 15.20 22.16 -5.27
C ILE A 365 14.40 21.82 -4.00
N TYR A 366 14.86 20.85 -3.20
CA TYR A 366 14.18 20.44 -1.97
C TYR A 366 14.07 21.56 -0.93
N SER A 367 15.02 22.50 -0.94
CA SER A 367 15.10 23.60 0.02
C SER A 367 14.28 24.84 -0.37
N SER A 368 13.83 24.94 -1.63
CA SER A 368 13.33 26.20 -2.20
C SER A 368 11.83 26.27 -2.43
N THR A 369 11.07 25.20 -2.20
CA THR A 369 9.62 25.19 -2.41
C THR A 369 8.83 24.79 -1.17
N ASN A 370 8.04 25.73 -0.63
CA ASN A 370 6.87 25.39 0.18
C ASN A 370 5.95 24.49 -0.67
N ASP A 371 5.31 23.51 -0.04
CA ASP A 371 4.48 22.39 -0.58
C ASP A 371 3.44 22.70 -1.70
N TYR A 372 3.32 23.95 -2.13
CA TYR A 372 2.33 24.46 -3.07
C TYR A 372 2.84 24.73 -4.50
N TYR A 373 4.16 24.79 -4.78
CA TYR A 373 4.71 25.22 -6.08
C TYR A 373 5.38 24.13 -6.93
N HIS A 374 4.99 22.86 -6.79
CA HIS A 374 5.64 21.76 -7.53
C HIS A 374 5.39 21.75 -9.05
N GLN A 375 4.42 22.51 -9.58
CA GLN A 375 4.05 22.44 -11.00
C GLN A 375 5.09 23.07 -11.93
N ASP A 376 5.70 24.19 -11.55
CA ASP A 376 6.60 24.95 -12.44
C ASP A 376 7.96 24.26 -12.68
N ILE A 377 8.34 23.34 -11.78
CA ILE A 377 9.63 22.62 -11.84
C ILE A 377 9.61 21.52 -12.92
N ILE A 378 8.42 21.04 -13.29
CA ILE A 378 8.27 19.86 -14.14
C ILE A 378 8.29 20.30 -15.61
N ASN A 379 9.50 20.50 -16.13
CA ASN A 379 9.74 20.88 -17.53
C ASN A 379 10.24 19.69 -18.39
N THR A 380 10.25 19.88 -19.71
CA THR A 380 10.75 18.90 -20.69
C THR A 380 12.19 18.46 -20.41
N ALA A 381 13.02 19.35 -19.88
CA ALA A 381 14.40 19.04 -19.55
C ALA A 381 14.52 18.01 -18.43
N LEU A 382 13.47 17.72 -17.64
CA LEU A 382 13.46 16.63 -16.65
C LEU A 382 13.49 15.24 -17.32
N PHE A 383 13.08 15.16 -18.59
CA PHE A 383 12.86 13.92 -19.33
C PHE A 383 13.83 13.76 -20.50
N SER A 384 15.02 14.39 -20.44
CA SER A 384 16.08 14.10 -21.41
C SER A 384 16.57 12.65 -21.25
N GLN A 385 17.07 12.06 -22.34
CA GLN A 385 17.53 10.67 -22.35
C GLN A 385 18.59 10.40 -21.26
N GLU A 386 19.53 11.32 -21.06
CA GLU A 386 20.55 11.23 -20.01
C GLU A 386 19.95 11.12 -18.60
N LYS A 387 18.93 11.92 -18.29
CA LYS A 387 18.26 11.92 -16.99
C LYS A 387 17.38 10.70 -16.79
N LEU A 388 16.69 10.26 -17.84
CA LEU A 388 15.90 9.03 -17.82
C LEU A 388 16.81 7.82 -17.58
N GLN A 389 17.98 7.79 -18.22
CA GLN A 389 18.99 6.77 -17.97
C GLN A 389 19.52 6.84 -16.53
N PHE A 390 19.81 8.04 -16.02
CA PHE A 390 20.18 8.22 -14.61
C PHE A 390 19.15 7.64 -13.65
N TYR A 391 17.85 7.87 -13.87
CA TYR A 391 16.80 7.33 -12.99
C TYR A 391 16.69 5.80 -13.07
N TRP A 392 16.91 5.22 -14.25
CA TRP A 392 16.94 3.78 -14.42
C TRP A 392 18.14 3.17 -13.69
N ASP A 393 19.35 3.68 -13.94
CA ASP A 393 20.58 3.11 -13.38
C ASP A 393 20.63 3.25 -11.85
N ASN A 394 20.15 4.37 -11.31
CA ASN A 394 20.25 4.66 -9.88
C ASN A 394 19.04 4.21 -9.08
N PHE A 395 17.86 4.11 -9.68
CA PHE A 395 16.62 3.84 -8.93
C PHE A 395 15.70 2.80 -9.59
N GLU A 396 16.07 2.23 -10.74
CA GLU A 396 15.24 1.30 -11.52
C GLU A 396 13.88 1.90 -11.92
N ILE A 397 13.82 3.22 -12.05
CA ILE A 397 12.61 3.92 -12.50
C ILE A 397 12.61 3.92 -14.02
N SER A 398 11.71 3.11 -14.59
CA SER A 398 11.62 2.97 -16.05
C SER A 398 10.87 4.12 -16.71
N TYR A 399 11.08 4.27 -18.01
CA TYR A 399 10.30 5.15 -18.88
C TYR A 399 8.79 4.86 -18.77
N GLN A 400 8.39 3.58 -18.65
CA GLN A 400 6.98 3.22 -18.50
C GLN A 400 6.39 3.71 -17.18
N ASP A 401 7.19 3.78 -16.11
CA ASP A 401 6.70 4.29 -14.83
C ASP A 401 6.48 5.79 -14.87
N ILE A 402 7.40 6.51 -15.51
CA ILE A 402 7.27 7.96 -15.75
C ILE A 402 6.07 8.24 -16.66
N HIS A 403 5.90 7.47 -17.74
CA HIS A 403 4.72 7.52 -18.61
C HIS A 403 3.43 7.34 -17.82
N LYS A 404 3.32 6.31 -16.98
CA LYS A 404 2.12 6.06 -16.18
C LYS A 404 1.78 7.25 -15.29
N VAL A 405 2.78 7.90 -14.67
CA VAL A 405 2.57 9.07 -13.82
C VAL A 405 2.09 10.27 -14.62
N LEU A 406 2.78 10.61 -15.72
CA LEU A 406 2.41 11.72 -16.61
C LEU A 406 1.02 11.50 -17.21
N PHE A 407 0.73 10.30 -17.71
CA PHE A 407 -0.55 9.98 -18.32
C PHE A 407 -1.72 10.09 -17.32
N ARG A 408 -1.52 9.61 -16.08
CA ARG A 408 -2.52 9.75 -15.00
C ARG A 408 -2.75 11.23 -14.66
N ARG A 409 -1.68 12.02 -14.62
CA ARG A 409 -1.75 13.46 -14.35
C ARG A 409 -2.49 14.20 -15.47
N ALA A 410 -2.18 13.89 -16.72
CA ALA A 410 -2.90 14.42 -17.88
C ALA A 410 -4.39 14.08 -17.84
N GLN A 411 -4.74 12.82 -17.53
CA GLN A 411 -6.13 12.40 -17.42
C GLN A 411 -6.86 13.17 -16.31
N SER A 412 -6.18 13.41 -15.18
CA SER A 412 -6.72 14.24 -14.11
C SER A 412 -6.93 15.70 -14.53
N TYR A 413 -5.95 16.32 -15.18
CA TYR A 413 -6.08 17.69 -15.68
C TYR A 413 -7.20 17.84 -16.71
N PHE A 414 -7.33 16.88 -17.63
CA PHE A 414 -8.44 16.82 -18.57
C PHE A 414 -9.79 16.78 -17.85
N ASN A 415 -9.92 15.95 -16.80
CA ASN A 415 -11.14 15.87 -16.00
C ASN A 415 -11.43 17.17 -15.23
N GLN A 416 -10.40 17.92 -14.83
CA GLN A 416 -10.52 19.22 -14.14
C GLN A 416 -10.80 20.40 -15.09
N GLY A 417 -10.68 20.22 -16.41
CA GLY A 417 -10.77 21.32 -17.37
C GLY A 417 -9.46 22.09 -17.61
N LYS A 418 -8.33 21.60 -17.07
CA LYS A 418 -6.98 22.15 -17.24
C LYS A 418 -6.36 21.63 -18.53
N MET A 419 -6.81 22.16 -19.67
CA MET A 419 -6.49 21.58 -20.98
C MET A 419 -5.03 21.77 -21.40
N ASP A 420 -4.44 22.92 -21.11
CA ASP A 420 -3.05 23.22 -21.48
C ASP A 420 -2.08 22.30 -20.74
N GLU A 421 -2.29 22.08 -19.44
CA GLU A 421 -1.49 21.17 -18.62
C GLU A 421 -1.70 19.71 -19.04
N ALA A 422 -2.94 19.32 -19.37
CA ALA A 422 -3.23 17.99 -19.88
C ALA A 422 -2.52 17.74 -21.22
N LYS A 423 -2.54 18.73 -22.13
CA LYS A 423 -1.89 18.66 -23.43
C LYS A 423 -0.38 18.51 -23.27
N TYR A 424 0.23 19.36 -22.44
CA TYR A 424 1.67 19.34 -22.19
C TYR A 424 2.15 17.97 -21.68
N ASP A 425 1.47 17.40 -20.68
CA ASP A 425 1.81 16.08 -20.15
C ASP A 425 1.69 14.96 -21.20
N LEU A 426 0.72 15.06 -22.13
CA LEU A 426 0.52 14.07 -23.18
C LEU A 426 1.55 14.18 -24.29
N GLU A 427 1.97 15.38 -24.64
CA GLU A 427 3.08 15.60 -25.57
C GLU A 427 4.37 14.97 -25.03
N LEU A 428 4.66 15.18 -23.74
CA LEU A 428 5.75 14.50 -23.04
C LEU A 428 5.60 12.96 -23.06
N CYS A 429 4.40 12.44 -22.78
CA CYS A 429 4.15 10.99 -22.85
C CYS A 429 4.46 10.40 -24.23
N ILE A 430 4.03 11.09 -25.28
CA ILE A 430 4.20 10.66 -26.68
C ILE A 430 5.68 10.70 -27.06
N GLU A 431 6.38 11.77 -26.72
CA GLU A 431 7.82 11.89 -26.95
C GLU A 431 8.59 10.78 -26.24
N LEU A 432 8.27 10.52 -24.96
CA LEU A 432 8.89 9.47 -24.15
C LEU A 432 8.75 8.08 -24.80
N MET A 433 7.53 7.73 -25.22
CA MET A 433 7.25 6.42 -25.83
C MET A 433 7.84 6.28 -27.23
N LYS A 434 7.86 7.35 -28.04
CA LYS A 434 8.49 7.35 -29.37
C LYS A 434 10.00 7.14 -29.27
N SER A 435 10.66 7.85 -28.35
CA SER A 435 12.09 7.69 -28.08
C SER A 435 12.43 6.26 -27.65
N GLN A 436 11.59 5.65 -26.80
CA GLN A 436 11.76 4.25 -26.40
C GLN A 436 11.58 3.26 -27.55
N LEU A 437 10.59 3.50 -28.43
CA LEU A 437 10.35 2.65 -29.59
C LEU A 437 11.52 2.70 -30.57
N LEU A 438 12.09 3.89 -30.80
CA LEU A 438 13.28 4.07 -31.65
C LEU A 438 14.51 3.36 -31.08
N ALA A 439 14.72 3.44 -29.76
CA ALA A 439 15.82 2.75 -29.09
C ALA A 439 15.71 1.22 -29.22
N LEU A 440 14.50 0.65 -29.14
CA LEU A 440 14.28 -0.78 -29.37
C LEU A 440 14.57 -1.18 -30.82
N GLN A 441 14.07 -0.41 -31.79
CA GLN A 441 14.33 -0.68 -33.22
C GLN A 441 15.82 -0.63 -33.57
N SER A 442 16.58 0.27 -32.95
CA SER A 442 18.02 0.36 -33.17
C SER A 442 18.84 -0.80 -32.59
N LYS A 443 18.29 -1.55 -31.63
CA LYS A 443 18.94 -2.74 -31.04
C LYS A 443 18.70 -4.01 -31.86
N ASP A 444 17.52 -4.14 -32.48
CA ASP A 444 17.19 -5.29 -33.33
C ASP A 444 18.10 -5.41 -34.58
N ASP A 445 18.79 -4.34 -34.96
CA ASP A 445 19.74 -4.32 -36.08
C ASP A 445 21.14 -4.86 -35.72
N ASN A 446 21.46 -5.05 -34.42
CA ASN A 446 22.84 -5.33 -33.98
C ASN A 446 23.09 -6.68 -33.26
N ASP A 447 22.08 -7.44 -32.83
CA ASP A 447 22.32 -8.67 -32.05
C ASP A 447 21.81 -9.96 -32.73
N GLN A 448 22.69 -10.97 -32.71
CA GLN A 448 22.60 -12.25 -33.45
C GLN A 448 22.05 -13.42 -32.62
N ASP A 449 21.54 -13.18 -31.40
CA ASP A 449 21.06 -14.23 -30.48
C ASP A 449 19.53 -14.15 -30.30
N ARG A 450 18.77 -14.96 -31.06
CA ARG A 450 17.44 -14.57 -31.57
C ARG A 450 16.21 -15.37 -31.12
N GLU A 451 16.22 -16.12 -30.03
CA GLU A 451 15.01 -16.90 -29.66
C GLU A 451 14.35 -16.51 -28.33
N GLU A 452 15.09 -16.11 -27.30
CA GLU A 452 14.50 -15.63 -26.03
C GLU A 452 14.30 -14.10 -26.00
N MET A 453 15.22 -13.31 -26.57
CA MET A 453 15.07 -11.85 -26.69
C MET A 453 13.84 -11.45 -27.53
N ASP A 454 13.51 -12.24 -28.55
CA ASP A 454 12.42 -11.92 -29.47
C ASP A 454 11.04 -11.92 -28.79
N ARG A 455 10.83 -12.71 -27.71
CA ARG A 455 9.54 -12.73 -27.01
C ARG A 455 9.38 -11.57 -26.04
N GLU A 456 10.40 -11.30 -25.21
CA GLU A 456 10.38 -10.18 -24.26
C GLU A 456 10.41 -8.83 -24.98
N SER A 457 11.23 -8.69 -26.04
CA SER A 457 11.26 -7.49 -26.89
C SER A 457 9.88 -7.22 -27.51
N ASN A 458 9.22 -8.26 -28.01
CA ASN A 458 7.92 -8.13 -28.66
C ASN A 458 6.81 -7.75 -27.67
N ASP A 459 6.78 -8.32 -26.46
CA ASP A 459 5.80 -7.91 -25.44
C ASP A 459 6.05 -6.51 -24.90
N ASN A 460 7.32 -6.12 -24.71
CA ASN A 460 7.66 -4.76 -24.30
C ASN A 460 7.29 -3.74 -25.40
N GLY A 461 7.57 -4.07 -26.67
CA GLY A 461 7.17 -3.28 -27.83
C GLY A 461 5.64 -3.14 -27.96
N LYS A 462 4.86 -4.18 -27.68
CA LYS A 462 3.39 -4.09 -27.63
C LYS A 462 2.91 -3.15 -26.53
N GLN A 463 3.50 -3.20 -25.34
CA GLN A 463 3.14 -2.32 -24.23
C GLN A 463 3.43 -0.85 -24.56
N ILE A 464 4.59 -0.56 -25.16
CA ILE A 464 4.96 0.80 -25.59
C ILE A 464 3.98 1.30 -26.66
N LYS A 465 3.64 0.48 -27.67
CA LYS A 465 2.66 0.85 -28.70
C LYS A 465 1.27 1.13 -28.10
N ALA A 466 0.82 0.32 -27.14
CA ALA A 466 -0.45 0.54 -26.46
C ALA A 466 -0.44 1.85 -25.62
N ALA A 467 0.66 2.12 -24.92
CA ALA A 467 0.85 3.35 -24.15
C ALA A 467 0.87 4.60 -25.03
N LEU A 468 1.57 4.53 -26.17
CA LEU A 468 1.60 5.58 -27.18
C LEU A 468 0.19 5.85 -27.73
N GLN A 469 -0.51 4.80 -28.17
CA GLN A 469 -1.87 4.93 -28.71
C GLN A 469 -2.86 5.50 -27.68
N ALA A 470 -2.76 5.10 -26.41
CA ALA A 470 -3.59 5.67 -25.35
C ALA A 470 -3.33 7.18 -25.16
N SER A 471 -2.07 7.59 -25.23
CA SER A 471 -1.64 8.99 -25.11
C SER A 471 -2.14 9.84 -26.28
N GLU A 472 -1.97 9.35 -27.51
CA GLU A 472 -2.44 10.02 -28.72
C GLU A 472 -3.98 10.17 -28.73
N ASN A 473 -4.71 9.13 -28.34
CA ASN A 473 -6.17 9.18 -28.26
C ASN A 473 -6.68 10.20 -27.23
N LEU A 474 -6.02 10.32 -26.08
CA LEU A 474 -6.40 11.32 -25.08
C LEU A 474 -6.04 12.73 -25.55
N LEU A 475 -4.90 12.91 -26.22
CA LEU A 475 -4.47 14.19 -26.78
C LEU A 475 -5.45 14.71 -27.83
N ILE A 476 -5.99 13.83 -28.69
CA ILE A 476 -7.05 14.19 -29.63
C ILE A 476 -8.27 14.77 -28.87
N LYS A 477 -8.72 14.10 -27.81
CA LYS A 477 -9.86 14.56 -27.00
C LYS A 477 -9.60 15.91 -26.31
N VAL A 478 -8.37 16.14 -25.83
CA VAL A 478 -7.94 17.42 -25.24
C VAL A 478 -8.01 18.52 -26.30
N ASN A 479 -7.38 18.32 -27.46
CA ASN A 479 -7.38 19.30 -28.55
C ASN A 479 -8.80 19.62 -29.04
N ASP A 480 -9.67 18.63 -29.16
CA ASP A 480 -11.07 18.85 -29.56
C ASP A 480 -11.83 19.66 -28.51
N ARG A 481 -11.58 19.42 -27.22
CA ARG A 481 -12.18 20.21 -26.14
C ARG A 481 -11.69 21.65 -26.13
N MET A 482 -10.38 21.87 -26.29
CA MET A 482 -9.79 23.22 -26.42
C MET A 482 -10.42 24.00 -27.58
N LYS A 483 -10.56 23.37 -28.76
CA LYS A 483 -11.19 24.01 -29.92
C LYS A 483 -12.65 24.40 -29.65
N ARG A 484 -13.41 23.53 -28.97
CA ARG A 484 -14.80 23.84 -28.58
C ARG A 484 -14.87 25.01 -27.61
N GLU A 485 -14.04 25.02 -26.57
CA GLU A 485 -14.00 26.10 -25.56
C GLU A 485 -13.57 27.44 -26.20
N GLN A 486 -12.62 27.41 -27.12
CA GLN A 486 -12.20 28.60 -27.89
C GLN A 486 -13.34 29.12 -28.79
N ALA A 487 -14.05 28.24 -29.50
CA ALA A 487 -15.19 28.62 -30.34
C ALA A 487 -16.33 29.23 -29.50
N GLU A 488 -16.59 28.66 -28.31
CA GLU A 488 -17.59 29.19 -27.40
C GLU A 488 -17.20 30.58 -26.86
N LEU A 489 -15.94 30.78 -26.48
CA LEU A 489 -15.43 32.07 -26.04
C LEU A 489 -15.58 33.14 -27.13
N LEU A 490 -15.19 32.82 -28.36
CA LEU A 490 -15.36 33.72 -29.52
C LEU A 490 -16.83 34.06 -29.77
N SER A 491 -17.73 33.09 -29.65
CA SER A 491 -19.18 33.29 -29.75
C SER A 491 -19.70 34.24 -28.67
N ARG A 492 -19.25 34.08 -27.41
CA ARG A 492 -19.62 34.96 -26.30
C ARG A 492 -19.10 36.38 -26.48
N ILE A 493 -17.87 36.54 -26.98
CA ILE A 493 -17.29 37.86 -27.28
C ILE A 493 -18.10 38.56 -28.36
N ARG A 494 -18.40 37.88 -29.48
CA ARG A 494 -19.22 38.45 -30.57
C ARG A 494 -20.61 38.90 -30.12
N LYS A 495 -21.25 38.14 -29.24
CA LYS A 495 -22.55 38.51 -28.66
C LYS A 495 -22.47 39.77 -27.79
N ARG A 496 -21.38 39.97 -27.04
CA ARG A 496 -21.20 41.16 -26.19
C ARG A 496 -20.88 42.41 -27.01
N THR A 497 -20.14 42.28 -28.10
CA THR A 497 -19.85 43.43 -28.98
C THR A 497 -21.10 43.97 -29.68
N HIS A 498 -22.06 43.11 -30.02
CA HIS A 498 -23.34 43.55 -30.62
C HIS A 498 -24.38 44.10 -29.64
N VAL A 499 -24.14 44.06 -28.32
CA VAL A 499 -25.04 44.66 -27.31
C VAL A 499 -24.59 46.08 -26.93
N ASN A 500 -23.37 46.47 -27.33
CA ASN A 500 -22.82 47.80 -27.09
C ASN A 500 -22.83 48.70 -28.35
N GLU A 501 -23.50 48.25 -29.42
CA GLU A 501 -23.92 49.06 -30.58
C GLU A 501 -25.42 49.33 -30.45
#